data_AF-A0A0G1YG03-F1
#
_entry.id   AF-A0A0G1YG03-F1
#
_cell.length_a   1.000
_cell.length_b   1.000
_cell.length_c   1.000
_cell.angle_alpha   90.00
_cell.angle_beta   90.00
_cell.angle_gamma   90.00
#
_symmetry.space_group_name_H-M   'P 1'
#
loop_
_entity.id
_entity.type
_entity.pdbx_description
1 polymer ?
#
loop_
_entity_poly.entity_id
_entity_poly.type
_entity_poly.pdbx_seq_one_letter_code
_entity_poly.pdbx_strand_id
1 'polypeptide(L)'
;MGRNLCGSPNAARKLLRLDNRSYSSRFDVPEKRKKIRERLRFEMQEVGFLHLQDSAWVYPYDCEEFIALLKADLHIGKDVLYAIVEEIENDKWIRKHFSLPLD
;
A
#
# COMPACT_ATOMS: atom_id res chain seq x y z
N MET A 1 9.15 -19.20 -0.43
CA MET A 1 9.68 -18.78 -1.75
C MET A 1 9.06 -17.43 -2.07
N GLY A 2 9.78 -16.33 -1.79
CA GLY A 2 9.26 -14.97 -2.01
C GLY A 2 9.17 -14.70 -3.51
N ARG A 3 7.96 -14.46 -4.01
CA ARG A 3 7.78 -13.96 -5.37
C ARG A 3 8.06 -12.46 -5.32
N ASN A 4 9.22 -12.03 -5.83
CA ASN A 4 9.49 -10.62 -6.09
C ASN A 4 8.60 -10.18 -7.26
N LEU A 5 7.40 -9.67 -6.94
CA LEU A 5 6.43 -9.10 -7.89
C LEU A 5 6.57 -7.59 -8.04
N CYS A 6 7.56 -7.00 -7.37
CA CYS A 6 7.89 -5.58 -7.42
C CYS A 6 9.31 -5.39 -7.97
N GLY A 7 9.50 -4.42 -8.85
CA GLY A 7 10.73 -4.22 -9.63
C GLY A 7 11.94 -3.64 -8.88
N SER A 8 13.07 -3.49 -9.58
CA SER A 8 14.33 -2.86 -9.10
C SER A 8 14.34 -1.33 -9.34
N PRO A 9 15.22 -0.53 -8.69
CA PRO A 9 15.02 0.90 -8.52
C PRO A 9 15.28 1.69 -9.80
N ASN A 10 14.22 2.24 -10.38
CA ASN A 10 14.30 3.45 -11.19
C ASN A 10 13.11 4.33 -10.81
N ALA A 11 13.42 5.38 -10.05
CA ALA A 11 12.52 6.22 -9.24
C ALA A 11 11.74 5.43 -8.18
N ALA A 12 11.70 5.92 -6.94
CA ALA A 12 10.97 5.25 -5.88
C ALA A 12 9.46 5.35 -6.17
N ARG A 13 8.87 4.32 -6.78
CA ARG A 13 7.44 4.29 -7.14
C ARG A 13 6.62 3.94 -5.90
N LYS A 14 6.26 4.97 -5.12
CA LYS A 14 5.62 4.85 -3.81
C LYS A 14 4.09 4.82 -3.88
N LEU A 15 3.51 3.69 -3.44
CA LEU A 15 2.05 3.54 -3.24
C LEU A 15 1.55 4.51 -2.15
N LEU A 16 0.37 5.10 -2.37
CA LEU A 16 -0.45 5.72 -1.33
C LEU A 16 -1.87 5.17 -1.48
N ARG A 17 -2.31 4.32 -0.55
CA ARG A 17 -3.71 3.89 -0.48
C ARG A 17 -4.52 5.04 0.16
N LEU A 18 -5.62 5.41 -0.48
CA LEU A 18 -6.62 6.36 0.02
C LEU A 18 -7.97 5.71 -0.24
N ASP A 19 -8.71 5.40 0.82
CA ASP A 19 -10.15 5.14 0.71
C ASP A 19 -10.90 5.71 1.93
N ASN A 20 -12.17 6.02 1.69
CA ASN A 20 -12.91 7.23 2.07
C ASN A 20 -13.14 7.56 3.56
N ARG A 21 -12.77 8.81 3.92
CA ARG A 21 -13.23 9.80 4.94
C ARG A 21 -14.09 9.27 6.12
N SER A 22 -13.70 9.54 7.37
CA SER A 22 -13.97 10.83 8.03
C SER A 22 -13.00 11.12 9.20
N TYR A 23 -12.68 12.39 9.41
CA TYR A 23 -12.10 12.86 10.67
C TYR A 23 -13.11 12.60 11.79
N SER A 24 -12.67 11.92 12.84
CA SER A 24 -13.46 11.51 14.01
C SER A 24 -14.49 10.40 13.76
N SER A 25 -14.65 9.59 14.81
CA SER A 25 -15.62 8.50 14.99
C SER A 25 -15.43 7.26 14.11
N ARG A 26 -15.00 6.21 14.80
CA ARG A 26 -15.24 4.79 14.53
C ARG A 26 -16.64 4.62 13.88
N PHE A 27 -16.69 4.25 12.61
CA PHE A 27 -17.93 3.82 11.94
C PHE A 27 -17.78 2.40 11.38
N ASP A 28 -18.81 1.60 11.62
CA ASP A 28 -18.92 0.19 11.27
C ASP A 28 -18.53 -0.08 9.82
N VAL A 29 -17.45 -0.84 9.64
CA VAL A 29 -17.21 -1.49 8.35
C VAL A 29 -18.17 -2.65 8.25
N PRO A 30 -18.98 -2.76 7.18
CA PRO A 30 -19.80 -3.94 6.95
C PRO A 30 -18.94 -5.21 7.06
N GLU A 31 -19.30 -6.13 7.97
CA GLU A 31 -18.56 -7.37 8.22
C GLU A 31 -18.18 -8.14 6.95
N LYS A 32 -19.04 -8.03 5.91
CA LYS A 32 -18.84 -8.63 4.59
C LYS A 32 -17.51 -8.25 3.92
N ARG A 33 -16.92 -7.09 4.23
CA ARG A 33 -15.62 -6.64 3.67
C ARG A 33 -14.44 -6.74 4.63
N LYS A 34 -14.66 -7.21 5.87
CA LYS A 34 -13.58 -7.40 6.86
C LYS A 34 -12.56 -8.42 6.39
N LYS A 35 -13.01 -9.58 5.90
CA LYS A 35 -12.12 -10.64 5.38
C LYS A 35 -11.27 -10.17 4.20
N ILE A 36 -11.85 -9.41 3.27
CA ILE A 36 -11.13 -8.85 2.12
C ILE A 36 -10.07 -7.86 2.58
N ARG A 37 -10.40 -6.98 3.53
CA ARG A 37 -9.43 -6.06 4.13
C ARG A 37 -8.28 -6.78 4.82
N GLU A 38 -8.60 -7.79 5.63
CA GLU A 38 -7.57 -8.58 6.33
C GLU A 38 -6.67 -9.29 5.34
N ARG A 39 -7.23 -9.86 4.27
CA ARG A 39 -6.45 -10.46 3.19
C ARG A 39 -5.57 -9.44 2.47
N LEU A 40 -6.11 -8.28 2.10
CA LEU A 40 -5.34 -7.20 1.49
C LEU A 40 -4.17 -6.78 2.38
N ARG A 41 -4.41 -6.57 3.68
CA ARG A 41 -3.35 -6.22 4.64
C ARG A 41 -2.29 -7.30 4.73
N PHE A 42 -2.69 -8.57 4.78
CA PHE A 42 -1.78 -9.70 4.81
C PHE A 42 -0.89 -9.74 3.56
N GLU A 43 -1.47 -9.68 2.36
CA GLU A 43 -0.71 -9.72 1.10
C GLU A 43 0.28 -8.54 0.99
N MET A 44 -0.15 -7.34 1.39
CA MET A 44 0.71 -6.16 1.40
C MET A 44 1.87 -6.30 2.40
N GLN A 45 1.63 -6.85 3.59
CA GLN A 45 2.66 -7.10 4.59
C GLN A 45 3.66 -8.17 4.14
N GLU A 46 3.17 -9.25 3.54
CA GLU A 46 4.03 -10.34 3.05
C GLU A 46 5.00 -9.88 1.96
N VAL A 47 4.60 -8.90 1.14
CA VAL A 47 5.46 -8.28 0.12
C VAL A 47 6.39 -7.20 0.71
N GLY A 48 6.11 -6.75 1.92
CA GLY A 48 6.93 -5.76 2.63
C GLY A 48 6.47 -4.31 2.45
N PHE A 49 5.20 -4.07 2.12
CA PHE A 49 4.63 -2.72 2.20
C PHE A 49 4.63 -2.22 3.64
N LEU A 50 5.00 -0.95 3.82
CA LEU A 50 4.93 -0.25 5.09
C LEU A 50 3.52 0.33 5.27
N HIS A 51 2.88 -0.03 6.39
CA HIS A 51 1.60 0.53 6.79
C HIS A 51 1.79 1.94 7.37
N LEU A 52 1.22 2.96 6.71
CA LEU A 52 1.26 4.36 7.17
C LEU A 52 0.05 4.70 8.05
N GLN A 53 -1.14 4.26 7.63
CA GLN A 53 -2.43 4.48 8.30
C GLN A 53 -3.38 3.34 7.92
N ASP A 54 -4.53 3.24 8.59
CA ASP A 54 -5.53 2.16 8.39
C ASP A 54 -5.85 1.82 6.93
N SER A 55 -5.84 2.85 6.08
CA SER A 55 -6.05 2.75 4.65
C SER A 55 -4.90 3.27 3.80
N ALA A 56 -3.70 3.51 4.34
CA ALA A 56 -2.54 4.00 3.59
C ALA A 56 -1.33 3.09 3.76
N TRP A 57 -0.72 2.71 2.64
CA TRP A 57 0.42 1.81 2.57
C TRP A 57 1.41 2.36 1.55
N VAL A 58 2.70 2.18 1.80
CA VAL A 58 3.78 2.65 0.94
C VAL A 58 4.80 1.55 0.69
N TYR A 59 5.40 1.58 -0.50
CA TYR A 59 6.48 0.67 -0.89
C TYR A 59 7.42 1.41 -1.83
N PRO A 60 8.75 1.25 -1.76
CA PRO A 60 9.67 2.12 -2.47
C PRO A 60 9.88 1.74 -3.94
N TYR A 61 9.28 0.66 -4.43
CA TYR A 61 9.52 0.14 -5.78
C TYR A 61 8.24 -0.03 -6.59
N ASP A 62 8.40 -0.15 -7.91
CA ASP A 62 7.27 -0.37 -8.81
C ASP A 62 6.51 -1.62 -8.41
N CYS A 63 5.19 -1.47 -8.30
CA CYS A 63 4.27 -2.52 -7.91
C CYS A 63 2.96 -2.46 -8.71
N GLU A 64 2.94 -1.77 -9.86
CA GLU A 64 1.72 -1.65 -10.68
C GLU A 64 1.12 -3.03 -11.03
N GLU A 65 1.94 -3.96 -11.53
CA GLU A 65 1.50 -5.32 -11.87
C GLU A 65 0.98 -6.09 -10.65
N PHE A 66 1.68 -6.00 -9.51
CA PHE A 66 1.26 -6.61 -8.26
C PHE A 66 -0.10 -6.07 -7.81
N ILE A 67 -0.28 -4.75 -7.83
CA ILE A 67 -1.54 -4.10 -7.42
C ILE A 67 -2.67 -4.45 -8.41
N ALA A 68 -2.39 -4.53 -9.71
CA ALA A 68 -3.37 -4.97 -10.70
C ALA A 68 -3.82 -6.41 -10.45
N LEU A 69 -2.89 -7.33 -10.18
CA LEU A 69 -3.18 -8.72 -9.83
C LEU A 69 -4.01 -8.79 -8.54
N LEU A 70 -3.62 -8.05 -7.51
CA LEU A 70 -4.28 -8.05 -6.20
C LEU A 70 -5.72 -7.49 -6.29
N LYS A 71 -5.93 -6.46 -7.12
CA LYS A 71 -7.26 -5.91 -7.42
C LYS A 71 -8.16 -6.94 -8.11
N ALA A 72 -7.61 -7.72 -9.04
CA ALA A 72 -8.34 -8.76 -9.74
C ALA A 72 -8.68 -9.94 -8.82
N ASP A 73 -7.71 -10.45 -8.06
CA ASP A 73 -7.88 -11.59 -7.14
C ASP A 73 -8.93 -11.28 -6.06
N LEU A 74 -8.83 -10.09 -5.45
CA LEU A 74 -9.74 -9.70 -4.36
C LEU A 74 -11.03 -9.05 -4.85
N HIS A 75 -11.21 -8.84 -6.17
CA HIS A 75 -12.36 -8.19 -6.78
C HIS A 75 -12.65 -6.77 -6.22
N ILE A 76 -11.58 -6.01 -5.93
CA ILE A 76 -11.62 -4.68 -5.27
C ILE A 76 -11.18 -3.54 -6.18
N GLY A 77 -11.26 -3.70 -7.51
CA GLY A 77 -10.69 -2.76 -8.47
C GLY A 77 -11.06 -1.28 -8.26
N LYS A 78 -12.28 -0.98 -7.80
CA LYS A 78 -12.77 0.38 -7.50
C LYS A 78 -12.46 0.86 -6.08
N ASP A 79 -12.14 -0.04 -5.16
CA ASP A 79 -11.91 0.25 -3.74
C ASP A 79 -10.40 0.44 -3.41
N VAL A 80 -9.53 0.36 -4.42
CA VAL A 80 -8.07 0.53 -4.25
C VAL A 80 -7.55 1.52 -5.28
N LEU A 81 -6.93 2.60 -4.80
CA LEU A 81 -6.19 3.54 -5.62
C LEU A 81 -4.70 3.20 -5.59
N TYR A 82 -4.08 3.25 -6.77
CA TYR A 82 -2.64 3.18 -6.96
C TYR A 82 -2.17 4.57 -7.39
N ALA A 83 -1.19 5.10 -6.69
CA ALA A 83 -0.59 6.40 -7.00
C ALA A 83 0.93 6.23 -6.97
N ILE A 84 1.60 6.99 -7.83
CA ILE A 84 3.04 7.19 -7.82
C ILE A 84 3.25 8.62 -7.35
N VAL A 85 4.06 8.80 -6.31
CA VAL A 85 4.38 10.12 -5.74
C VAL A 85 5.88 10.35 -5.80
N GLU A 86 6.30 11.56 -6.13
CA GLU A 86 7.71 11.95 -6.16
C GLU A 86 8.24 12.24 -4.75
N GLU A 87 7.40 12.85 -3.90
CA GLU A 87 7.77 13.27 -2.55
C GLU A 87 6.67 12.93 -1.54
N ILE A 88 7.11 12.65 -0.30
CA ILE A 88 6.23 12.54 0.87
C ILE A 88 6.83 13.45 1.94
N GLU A 89 6.00 14.29 2.56
CA GLU A 89 6.44 15.16 3.63
C GLU A 89 6.94 14.34 4.83
N ASN A 90 8.06 14.75 5.43
CA ASN A 90 8.65 14.08 6.61
C ASN A 90 8.96 12.58 6.40
N ASP A 91 9.38 12.17 5.20
CA ASP A 91 9.58 10.75 4.86
C ASP A 91 10.87 10.11 5.37
N LYS A 92 11.68 10.81 6.17
CA LYS A 92 12.95 10.30 6.73
C LYS A 92 12.79 8.94 7.42
N TRP A 93 11.70 8.75 8.17
CA TRP A 93 11.42 7.48 8.85
C TRP A 93 11.00 6.37 7.86
N ILE A 94 10.29 6.71 6.79
CA ILE A 94 9.92 5.79 5.70
C ILE A 94 11.19 5.34 4.96
N ARG A 95 12.05 6.29 4.60
CA ARG A 95 13.34 6.02 3.96
C ARG A 95 14.21 5.13 4.84
N LYS A 96 14.30 5.42 6.14
CA LYS A 96 15.02 4.57 7.10
C LYS A 96 14.45 3.15 7.16
N HIS A 97 13.12 3.00 7.15
CA HIS A 97 12.47 1.67 7.15
C HIS A 97 12.88 0.84 5.92
N PHE A 98 12.93 1.46 4.75
CA PHE A 98 13.33 0.81 3.50
C PHE A 98 14.83 0.84 3.20
N SER A 99 15.65 1.33 4.13
CA SER A 99 17.10 1.53 3.92
C SER A 99 17.43 2.36 2.67
N LEU A 100 16.62 3.39 2.39
CA LEU A 100 16.85 4.36 1.32
C LEU A 100 17.76 5.52 1.78
N PRO A 101 18.43 6.23 0.84
CA PRO A 101 19.20 7.43 1.13
C PRO A 101 18.40 8.48 1.92
N LEU A 102 19.04 9.03 2.96
CA LEU A 102 18.53 10.09 3.83
C LEU A 102 19.23 11.39 3.41
N ASP A 103 18.72 12.01 2.36
CA ASP A 103 19.24 13.26 1.82
C ASP A 103 18.98 14.43 2.78
#